data_AF-A0A5D0PKU8-F1
#
_entry.id   AF-A0A5D0PKU8-F1
#
_cell.length_a   1.000
_cell.length_b   1.000
_cell.length_c   1.000
_cell.angle_alpha   90.00
_cell.angle_beta   90.00
_cell.angle_gamma   90.00
#
_symmetry.space_group_name_H-M   'P 1'
#
loop_
_entity.id
_entity.type
_entity.pdbx_description
1 polymer ?
#
loop_
_entity_poly.entity_id
_entity_poly.type
_entity_poly.pdbx_seq_one_letter_code
_entity_poly.pdbx_strand_id
1 'polypeptide(L)'
;MTERFEAGSEQWMSALREVVEETLKGVDVTGVQVAFYEEYLNPPAHLLAHGETTLTWHVEIGEKAVAIGPGRVADPTFWIEADYEGVLRLVRALSTDPALPEIVRDLETKGRLRSFGDRSKLPPRIAAALVTMHDEIAKRTK
;
A
#
# COMPACT_ATOMS: atom_id res chain seq x y z
N MET A 1 -2.52 14.31 -19.38
CA MET A 1 -1.84 14.34 -18.07
C MET A 1 -2.55 13.34 -17.19
N THR A 2 -1.83 12.43 -16.53
CA THR A 2 -2.42 11.52 -15.55
C THR A 2 -2.80 12.33 -14.31
N GLU A 3 -4.04 12.23 -13.87
CA GLU A 3 -4.53 12.90 -12.67
C GLU A 3 -3.80 12.37 -11.42
N ARG A 4 -3.51 13.25 -10.46
CA ARG A 4 -2.78 12.90 -9.24
C ARG A 4 -3.61 13.24 -8.00
N PHE A 5 -3.61 12.34 -7.04
CA PHE A 5 -4.44 12.37 -5.84
C PHE A 5 -3.59 12.37 -4.57
N GLU A 6 -4.15 12.88 -3.47
CA GLU A 6 -3.49 12.84 -2.16
C GLU A 6 -3.50 11.42 -1.60
N ALA A 7 -2.37 10.93 -1.10
CA ALA A 7 -2.30 9.60 -0.52
C ALA A 7 -3.39 9.42 0.56
N GLY A 8 -4.26 8.43 0.37
CA GLY A 8 -5.37 8.13 1.27
C GLY A 8 -6.60 9.02 1.17
N SER A 9 -6.68 9.99 0.24
CA SER A 9 -7.97 10.63 -0.06
C SER A 9 -8.93 9.64 -0.72
N GLU A 10 -10.23 9.95 -0.73
CA GLU A 10 -11.23 9.11 -1.40
C GLU A 10 -10.90 8.87 -2.88
N GLN A 11 -10.41 9.88 -3.60
CA GLN A 11 -10.00 9.72 -5.00
C GLN A 11 -8.77 8.83 -5.13
N TRP A 12 -7.81 8.91 -4.19
CA TRP A 12 -6.64 8.04 -4.19
C TRP A 12 -7.02 6.59 -3.86
N MET A 13 -7.95 6.37 -2.94
CA MET A 13 -8.49 5.04 -2.64
C MET A 13 -9.25 4.43 -3.83
N SER A 14 -10.00 5.25 -4.58
CA SER A 14 -10.63 4.83 -5.83
C SER A 14 -9.58 4.46 -6.87
N ALA A 15 -8.54 5.29 -7.03
CA ALA A 15 -7.42 5.03 -7.93
C ALA A 15 -6.66 3.74 -7.58
N LEU A 16 -6.42 3.51 -6.29
CA LEU A 16 -5.75 2.31 -5.80
C LEU A 16 -6.59 1.06 -6.08
N ARG A 17 -7.92 1.12 -5.90
CA ARG A 17 -8.82 0.01 -6.25
C ARG A 17 -8.72 -0.37 -7.73
N GLU A 18 -8.80 0.61 -8.62
CA GLU A 18 -8.64 0.39 -10.06
C GLU A 18 -7.29 -0.24 -10.39
N VAL A 19 -6.20 0.25 -9.78
CA VAL A 19 -4.85 -0.26 -9.98
C VAL A 19 -4.72 -1.71 -9.48
N VAL A 20 -5.27 -2.03 -8.31
CA VAL A 20 -5.27 -3.40 -7.77
C VAL A 20 -6.02 -4.36 -8.71
N GLU A 21 -7.22 -3.96 -9.14
CA GLU A 21 -8.05 -4.77 -10.04
C GLU A 21 -7.34 -5.03 -11.38
N GLU A 22 -6.76 -4.00 -12.00
CA GLU A 22 -6.06 -4.15 -13.27
C GLU A 22 -4.71 -4.88 -13.14
N THR A 23 -3.98 -4.69 -12.03
CA THR A 23 -2.69 -5.35 -11.83
C THR A 23 -2.84 -6.84 -11.55
N LEU A 24 -3.91 -7.25 -10.88
CA LEU A 24 -4.21 -8.66 -10.60
C LEU A 24 -4.98 -9.34 -11.73
N LYS A 25 -5.44 -8.58 -12.73
CA LYS A 25 -6.12 -9.13 -13.90
C LYS A 25 -5.19 -10.06 -14.68
N GLY A 26 -5.57 -11.32 -14.76
CA GLY A 26 -4.78 -12.35 -15.44
C GLY A 26 -3.60 -12.89 -14.62
N VAL A 27 -3.42 -12.45 -13.37
CA VAL A 27 -2.52 -13.09 -12.42
C VAL A 27 -3.19 -14.35 -11.89
N ASP A 28 -2.51 -15.49 -11.94
CA ASP A 28 -3.00 -16.71 -11.32
C ASP A 28 -3.03 -16.57 -9.80
N VAL A 29 -4.23 -16.54 -9.21
CA VAL A 29 -4.45 -16.48 -7.76
C VAL A 29 -4.80 -17.85 -7.16
N THR A 30 -4.64 -18.93 -7.91
CA THR A 30 -4.94 -20.30 -7.43
C THR A 30 -4.09 -20.64 -6.21
N GLY A 31 -4.74 -21.04 -5.11
CA GLY A 31 -4.09 -21.37 -3.85
C GLY A 31 -3.46 -20.17 -3.12
N VAL A 32 -3.81 -18.93 -3.50
CA VAL A 32 -3.37 -17.72 -2.80
C VAL A 32 -4.37 -17.37 -1.70
N GLN A 33 -3.84 -17.14 -0.50
CA GLN A 33 -4.56 -16.54 0.62
C GLN A 33 -3.59 -15.61 1.34
N VAL A 34 -3.60 -14.34 0.96
CA VAL A 34 -2.73 -13.33 1.55
C VAL A 34 -3.55 -12.08 1.87
N ALA A 35 -3.22 -11.43 2.96
CA ALA A 35 -3.83 -10.17 3.36
C ALA A 35 -2.75 -9.25 3.91
N PHE A 36 -2.82 -7.97 3.62
CA PHE A 36 -1.94 -6.98 4.22
C PHE A 36 -2.65 -5.64 4.38
N TYR A 37 -2.11 -4.79 5.24
CA TYR A 37 -2.56 -3.41 5.36
C TYR A 37 -1.38 -2.46 5.54
N GLU A 38 -1.61 -1.21 5.22
CA GLU A 38 -0.72 -0.11 5.55
C GLU A 38 -1.46 0.87 6.45
N GLU A 39 -0.78 1.27 7.53
CA GLU A 39 -1.29 2.21 8.51
C GLU A 39 -0.39 3.45 8.54
N TYR A 40 -0.99 4.59 8.21
CA TYR A 40 -0.32 5.88 8.27
C TYR A 40 -0.69 6.61 9.55
N LEU A 41 0.35 6.92 10.33
CA LEU A 41 0.30 7.62 11.60
C LEU A 41 0.33 9.14 11.36
N ASN A 42 -0.36 9.89 12.21
CA ASN A 42 -0.43 11.36 12.15
C ASN A 42 -0.86 11.94 10.78
N PRO A 43 -1.86 11.37 10.07
CA PRO A 43 -2.30 11.96 8.81
C PRO A 43 -3.03 13.30 9.06
N PRO A 44 -3.10 14.19 8.05
CA PRO A 44 -3.98 15.35 8.08
C PRO A 44 -5.42 14.99 8.46
N ALA A 45 -6.04 15.82 9.30
CA ALA A 45 -7.38 15.56 9.83
C ALA A 45 -8.46 15.39 8.74
N HIS A 46 -8.29 16.01 7.57
CA HIS A 46 -9.24 15.88 6.45
C HIS A 46 -9.20 14.53 5.76
N LEU A 47 -8.21 13.68 6.05
CA LEU A 47 -8.11 12.30 5.53
C LEU A 47 -8.66 11.25 6.49
N LEU A 48 -8.94 11.65 7.74
CA LEU A 48 -9.42 10.73 8.76
C LEU A 48 -10.93 10.53 8.66
N ALA A 49 -11.36 9.27 8.77
CA ALA A 49 -12.75 8.96 9.06
C ALA A 49 -13.10 9.44 10.48
N HIS A 50 -14.39 9.67 10.73
CA HIS A 50 -14.84 10.22 12.00
C HIS A 50 -14.47 9.32 13.19
N GLY A 51 -13.63 9.84 14.10
CA GLY A 51 -13.19 9.13 15.30
C GLY A 51 -11.91 8.31 15.13
N GLU A 52 -11.37 8.22 13.92
CA GLU A 52 -10.10 7.55 13.66
C GLU A 52 -8.91 8.45 13.96
N THR A 53 -7.79 7.84 14.37
CA THR A 53 -6.51 8.54 14.62
C THR A 53 -5.43 8.18 13.59
N THR A 54 -5.70 7.19 12.75
CA THR A 54 -4.80 6.71 11.70
C THR A 54 -5.56 6.57 10.38
N LEU A 55 -4.81 6.65 9.29
CA LEU A 55 -5.33 6.38 7.95
C LEU A 55 -4.85 4.99 7.57
N THR A 56 -5.78 4.05 7.40
CA THR A 56 -5.44 2.65 7.18
C THR A 56 -6.21 2.10 6.00
N TRP A 57 -5.55 1.28 5.18
CA TRP A 57 -6.16 0.53 4.09
C TRP A 57 -5.56 -0.86 3.99
N HIS A 58 -6.33 -1.79 3.42
CA HIS A 58 -5.92 -3.18 3.26
C HIS A 58 -6.12 -3.69 1.84
N VAL A 59 -5.44 -4.79 1.54
CA VAL A 59 -5.70 -5.65 0.38
C VAL A 59 -5.76 -7.09 0.86
N GLU A 60 -6.81 -7.80 0.47
CA GLU A 60 -6.98 -9.24 0.64
C GLU A 60 -7.02 -9.89 -0.73
N ILE A 61 -6.16 -10.88 -0.96
CA ILE A 61 -6.10 -11.65 -2.19
C ILE A 61 -6.39 -13.10 -1.82
N GLY A 62 -7.58 -13.56 -2.22
CA GLY A 62 -7.98 -14.95 -2.14
C GLY A 62 -8.18 -15.55 -3.54
N GLU A 63 -8.27 -16.88 -3.58
CA GLU A 63 -8.49 -17.63 -4.82
C GLU A 63 -9.73 -17.19 -5.63
N LYS A 64 -10.76 -16.64 -4.97
CA LYS A 64 -12.03 -16.27 -5.59
C LYS A 64 -12.28 -14.77 -5.68
N ALA A 65 -11.55 -13.97 -4.90
CA ALA A 65 -11.85 -12.56 -4.73
C ALA A 65 -10.62 -11.78 -4.32
N VAL A 66 -10.58 -10.54 -4.81
CA VAL A 66 -9.69 -9.51 -4.31
C VAL A 66 -10.56 -8.48 -3.59
N ALA A 67 -10.22 -8.16 -2.35
CA ALA A 67 -10.83 -7.07 -1.62
C ALA A 67 -9.79 -5.99 -1.33
N ILE A 68 -10.24 -4.75 -1.40
CA ILE A 68 -9.48 -3.57 -1.02
C ILE A 68 -10.44 -2.60 -0.35
N GLY A 69 -9.99 -1.96 0.72
CA GLY A 69 -10.81 -1.02 1.45
C GLY A 69 -10.06 -0.35 2.59
N PRO A 70 -10.75 0.56 3.30
CA PRO A 70 -10.22 1.17 4.51
C PRO A 70 -10.13 0.13 5.64
N GLY A 71 -9.28 0.42 6.63
CA GLY A 71 -9.18 -0.33 7.88
C GLY A 71 -8.18 -1.49 7.84
N ARG A 72 -8.01 -2.11 9.02
CA ARG A 72 -7.10 -3.22 9.27
C ARG A 72 -7.78 -4.56 8.97
N VAL A 73 -6.99 -5.56 8.60
CA VAL A 73 -7.41 -6.97 8.55
C VAL A 73 -7.00 -7.68 9.83
N ALA A 74 -7.77 -8.68 10.27
CA ALA A 74 -7.56 -9.35 11.55
C ALA A 74 -6.33 -10.28 11.58
N ASP A 75 -5.99 -10.90 10.44
CA ASP A 75 -4.87 -11.84 10.30
C ASP A 75 -4.03 -11.49 9.07
N PRO A 76 -3.26 -10.38 9.12
CA PRO A 76 -2.41 -9.98 8.00
C PRO A 76 -1.23 -10.94 7.84
N THR A 77 -0.92 -11.29 6.59
CA THR A 77 0.37 -11.87 6.21
C THR A 77 1.53 -10.95 6.58
N PHE A 78 1.36 -9.64 6.33
CA PHE A 78 2.28 -8.59 6.75
C PHE A 78 1.53 -7.26 6.87
N TRP A 79 2.10 -6.30 7.58
CA TRP A 79 1.60 -4.92 7.55
C TRP A 79 2.74 -3.92 7.70
N ILE A 80 2.44 -2.68 7.32
CA ILE A 80 3.38 -1.56 7.40
C ILE A 80 2.76 -0.47 8.28
N GLU A 81 3.54 0.08 9.20
CA GLU A 81 3.21 1.31 9.90
C GLU A 81 4.19 2.39 9.46
N ALA A 82 3.68 3.56 9.07
CA ALA A 82 4.52 4.66 8.65
C ALA A 82 4.00 6.02 9.12
N ASP A 83 4.90 6.95 9.41
CA ASP A 83 4.52 8.35 9.59
C ASP A 83 4.03 8.93 8.25
N TYR A 84 2.85 9.56 8.24
CA TYR A 84 2.21 9.99 7.01
C TYR A 84 3.10 10.94 6.21
N GLU A 85 3.67 11.98 6.82
CA GLU A 85 4.51 12.94 6.12
C GLU A 85 5.81 12.28 5.61
N GLY A 86 6.44 11.46 6.45
CA GLY A 86 7.66 10.74 6.08
C GLY A 86 7.46 9.79 4.89
N VAL A 87 6.36 9.04 4.86
CA VAL A 87 6.15 7.98 3.86
C VAL A 87 5.77 8.51 2.48
N LEU A 88 5.32 9.77 2.35
CA LEU A 88 4.93 10.33 1.04
C LEU A 88 6.06 10.26 -0.01
N ARG A 89 7.32 10.37 0.42
CA ARG A 89 8.46 10.21 -0.50
C ARG A 89 8.57 8.77 -1.01
N LEU A 90 8.26 7.78 -0.17
CA LEU A 90 8.24 6.37 -0.53
C LEU A 90 7.04 6.05 -1.44
N VAL A 91 5.84 6.50 -1.07
CA VAL A 91 4.59 6.27 -1.85
C VAL A 91 4.69 6.82 -3.28
N ARG A 92 5.48 7.87 -3.51
CA ARG A 92 5.70 8.48 -4.83
C ARG A 92 6.89 7.89 -5.59
N ALA A 93 7.76 7.15 -4.93
CA ALA A 93 8.94 6.59 -5.58
C ALA A 93 8.52 5.44 -6.49
N LEU A 94 9.23 5.25 -7.61
CA LEU A 94 9.09 4.04 -8.40
C LEU A 94 10.03 2.97 -7.84
N SER A 95 9.70 1.70 -8.05
CA SER A 95 10.55 0.56 -7.70
C SER A 95 11.94 0.63 -8.37
N THR A 96 12.05 1.37 -9.47
CA THR A 96 13.28 1.61 -10.23
C THR A 96 14.04 2.88 -9.80
N ASP A 97 13.54 3.65 -8.84
CA ASP A 97 14.21 4.85 -8.36
C ASP A 97 15.52 4.48 -7.63
N PRO A 98 16.69 4.99 -8.08
CA PRO A 98 17.97 4.68 -7.44
C PRO A 98 18.07 5.19 -5.99
N ALA A 99 17.25 6.18 -5.60
CA ALA A 99 17.19 6.69 -4.24
C ALA A 99 16.30 5.85 -3.31
N LEU A 100 15.53 4.89 -3.84
CA LEU A 100 14.59 4.08 -3.06
C LEU A 100 15.25 3.39 -1.85
N PRO A 101 16.42 2.73 -1.96
CA PRO A 101 17.07 2.10 -0.82
C PRO A 101 17.46 3.11 0.28
N GLU A 102 17.87 4.31 -0.10
CA GLU A 102 18.20 5.37 0.86
C GLU A 102 16.96 5.93 1.55
N ILE A 103 15.86 6.12 0.81
CA ILE A 103 14.56 6.56 1.36
C ILE A 103 14.07 5.58 2.42
N VAL A 104 14.04 4.29 2.08
CA VAL A 104 13.59 3.23 2.99
C VAL A 104 14.47 3.22 4.25
N ARG A 105 15.80 3.21 4.08
CA ARG A 105 16.74 3.21 5.21
C ARG A 105 16.57 4.44 6.11
N ASP A 106 16.40 5.64 5.55
CA ASP A 106 16.20 6.87 6.33
C ASP A 106 14.91 6.79 7.18
N LEU A 107 13.82 6.31 6.58
CA LEU A 107 12.55 6.17 7.29
C LEU A 107 12.62 5.11 8.41
N GLU A 108 13.24 3.96 8.14
CA GLU A 108 13.40 2.89 9.14
C GLU A 108 14.29 3.35 10.31
N THR A 109 15.45 3.95 10.02
CA THR A 109 16.39 4.41 11.06
C THR A 109 15.82 5.52 11.93
N LYS A 110 14.90 6.32 11.39
CA LYS A 110 14.15 7.35 12.16
C LYS A 110 12.89 6.80 12.83
N GLY A 111 12.59 5.50 12.70
CA GLY A 111 11.37 4.89 13.24
C GLY A 111 10.08 5.34 12.57
N ARG A 112 10.18 5.94 11.37
CA ARG A 112 9.05 6.46 10.57
C ARG A 112 8.49 5.44 9.58
N LEU A 113 9.13 4.29 9.45
CA LEU A 113 8.64 3.14 8.69
C LEU A 113 8.98 1.87 9.49
N ARG A 114 7.97 1.03 9.71
CA ARG A 114 8.11 -0.26 10.37
C ARG A 114 7.32 -1.30 9.60
N SER A 115 7.94 -2.44 9.33
CA SER A 115 7.29 -3.58 8.68
C SER A 115 7.15 -4.72 9.68
N PHE A 116 6.03 -5.41 9.63
CA PHE A 116 5.71 -6.52 10.52
C PHE A 116 5.13 -7.70 9.74
N GLY A 117 5.08 -8.87 10.37
CA GLY A 117 4.68 -10.11 9.71
C GLY A 117 5.77 -10.65 8.78
N ASP A 118 5.38 -11.40 7.76
CA ASP A 118 6.31 -12.16 6.92
C ASP A 118 5.98 -12.00 5.43
N ARG A 119 6.64 -11.03 4.79
CA ARG A 119 6.52 -10.79 3.33
C ARG A 119 7.04 -11.96 2.49
N SER A 120 7.86 -12.85 3.04
CA SER A 120 8.36 -14.02 2.29
C SER A 120 7.28 -15.06 2.01
N LYS A 121 6.14 -14.99 2.70
CA LYS A 121 4.95 -15.82 2.44
C LYS A 121 4.19 -15.40 1.19
N LEU A 122 4.51 -14.25 0.59
CA LEU A 122 3.90 -13.84 -0.67
C LEU A 122 4.42 -14.75 -1.80
N PRO A 123 3.52 -15.40 -2.57
CA PRO A 123 3.93 -16.08 -3.79
C PRO A 123 4.65 -15.09 -4.72
N PRO A 124 5.73 -15.48 -5.42
CA PRO A 124 6.53 -14.55 -6.24
C PRO A 124 5.70 -13.75 -7.26
N ARG A 125 4.67 -14.37 -7.85
CA ARG A 125 3.73 -13.72 -8.77
C ARG A 125 2.90 -12.61 -8.11
N ILE A 126 2.54 -12.79 -6.84
CA ILE A 126 1.83 -11.76 -6.06
C ILE A 126 2.81 -10.67 -5.63
N ALA A 127 4.02 -11.03 -5.20
CA ALA A 127 5.05 -10.05 -4.88
C ALA A 127 5.36 -9.13 -6.08
N ALA A 128 5.49 -9.70 -7.28
CA ALA A 128 5.68 -8.94 -8.51
C ALA A 128 4.47 -8.02 -8.82
N ALA A 129 3.24 -8.55 -8.67
CA ALA A 129 2.02 -7.75 -8.84
C ALA A 129 1.95 -6.57 -7.86
N LEU A 130 2.35 -6.74 -6.60
CA LEU A 130 2.37 -5.64 -5.64
C LEU A 130 3.40 -4.55 -5.98
N VAL A 131 4.53 -4.91 -6.60
CA VAL A 131 5.50 -3.93 -7.12
C VAL A 131 4.90 -3.14 -8.28
N THR A 132 4.23 -3.81 -9.22
CA THR A 132 3.51 -3.13 -10.31
C THR A 132 2.40 -2.23 -9.78
N MET A 133 1.60 -2.71 -8.82
CA MET A 133 0.54 -1.95 -8.15
C MET A 133 1.11 -0.67 -7.52
N HIS A 134 2.22 -0.80 -6.77
CA HIS A 134 2.92 0.34 -6.18
C HIS A 134 3.34 1.36 -7.24
N ASP A 135 3.99 0.93 -8.31
CA ASP A 135 4.49 1.85 -9.34
C ASP A 135 3.35 2.55 -10.10
N GLU A 136 2.22 1.89 -10.32
CA GLU A 136 1.05 2.49 -10.96
C GLU A 136 0.35 3.52 -10.05
N ILE A 137 0.19 3.24 -8.76
CA ILE A 137 -0.39 4.23 -7.82
C ILE A 137 0.58 5.38 -7.54
N ALA A 138 1.89 5.13 -7.54
CA ALA A 138 2.91 6.17 -7.38
C ALA A 138 2.80 7.25 -8.48
N LYS A 139 2.56 6.84 -9.74
CA LYS A 139 2.33 7.78 -10.87
C LYS A 139 1.09 8.67 -10.67
N ARG A 140 0.12 8.20 -9.90
CA ARG A 140 -1.16 8.86 -9.57
C ARG A 140 -1.15 9.54 -8.19
N THR A 141 -0.01 9.59 -7.50
CA THR A 141 0.10 10.24 -6.19
C THR A 141 0.70 11.64 -6.34
N LYS A 142 0.06 12.64 -5.75
CA LYS A 142 0.54 14.05 -5.73
C LYS A 142 1.58 14.26 -4.64
#